data_AF-A0A2T4VQP9-F1
#
_entry.id   AF-A0A2T4VQP9-F1
#
_cell.length_a   1.000
_cell.length_b   1.000
_cell.length_c   1.000
_cell.angle_alpha   90.00
_cell.angle_beta   90.00
_cell.angle_gamma   90.00
#
_symmetry.space_group_name_H-M   'P 1'
#
loop_
_entity.id
_entity.type
_entity.pdbx_description
1 polymer ?
#
loop_
_entity_poly.entity_id
_entity_poly.type
_entity_poly.pdbx_seq_one_letter_code
_entity_poly.pdbx_strand_id
1 'polypeptide(L)'
;MLRFRLGGIPVEVHLSHLLFSALLGVLMVRDMPALDPNVWPYRELQHPGRPGYAPTALLVVASWMLIIFLSALVHESGHALMLRAFGYRPSIQLIWLGGTTRPNSPIPIPWNKLVAITAAGPLSGLLLALGSAGLRHYVVAADSERLRFLLSWFFMANVFWALFNLLPVPTLDGGTILSTLAARFFGKTGFMGAQLLALVLCIALVAFGARHAPVLAILFGLYGFQALRLLMATSRGDLQVSTGVAPEPLVRELQQARAAMSGGRLDEARQRTLSVLDAPGCTPELASRAHHLLGWVALKNGQGRMALDHFAQAQRMPVETHALAAAFSLIGDEPRALTLWEMAWQETQDRTVLHEYAGSLIRAERVHKALRLPGVDAETAFICAERPLFIRGAYSEAAAIAEAGLLHAPAARLAYDAACAHARARHPHDAMRMLRRATELGFDDAPYAESDEDLSALHGYPDFERWLTELQKSVSA
;
A
#
# COMPACT_ATOMS: atom_id res chain seq x y z
N MET A 1 -9.04 9.98 12.43
CA MET A 1 -9.24 9.24 11.16
C MET A 1 -9.83 7.90 11.51
N LEU A 2 -10.85 7.43 10.79
CA LEU A 2 -11.52 6.16 11.07
C LEU A 2 -11.00 5.10 10.09
N ARG A 3 -10.51 3.96 10.60
CA ARG A 3 -9.94 2.87 9.80
C ARG A 3 -10.73 1.59 10.04
N PHE A 4 -11.13 0.91 8.97
CA PHE A 4 -11.79 -0.40 9.05
C PHE A 4 -11.50 -1.22 7.78
N ARG A 5 -12.00 -2.46 7.72
CA ARG A 5 -11.84 -3.32 6.54
C ARG A 5 -13.21 -3.74 6.02
N LEU A 6 -13.42 -3.64 4.71
CA LEU A 6 -14.53 -4.25 3.99
C LEU A 6 -14.05 -5.59 3.42
N GLY A 7 -14.25 -6.66 4.20
CA GLY A 7 -13.63 -7.95 3.92
C GLY A 7 -12.10 -7.82 3.90
N GLY A 8 -11.48 -8.07 2.74
CA GLY A 8 -10.03 -7.94 2.55
C GLY A 8 -9.52 -6.52 2.25
N ILE A 9 -10.41 -5.54 2.05
CA ILE A 9 -10.08 -4.20 1.52
C ILE A 9 -9.95 -3.22 2.69
N PRO A 10 -8.77 -2.62 2.94
CA PRO A 10 -8.62 -1.56 3.93
C PRO A 10 -9.32 -0.28 3.47
N VAL A 11 -10.08 0.34 4.38
CA VAL A 11 -10.82 1.58 4.18
C VAL A 11 -10.40 2.61 5.22
N GLU A 12 -10.01 3.79 4.77
CA GLU A 12 -9.68 4.93 5.61
C GLU A 12 -10.64 6.09 5.36
N VAL A 13 -11.21 6.65 6.42
CA VAL A 13 -12.15 7.77 6.35
C VAL A 13 -11.54 8.95 7.08
N HIS A 14 -11.26 10.02 6.33
CA HIS A 14 -10.76 11.27 6.90
C HIS A 14 -11.88 12.03 7.60
N LEU A 15 -11.53 12.73 8.68
CA LEU A 15 -12.47 13.59 9.41
C LEU A 15 -13.04 14.69 8.49
N SER A 16 -12.26 15.15 7.50
CA SER A 16 -12.73 16.11 6.50
C SER A 16 -13.92 15.62 5.70
N HIS A 17 -14.01 14.32 5.41
CA HIS A 17 -15.17 13.75 4.72
C HIS A 17 -16.44 13.88 5.57
N LEU A 18 -16.35 13.51 6.85
CA LEU A 18 -17.47 13.60 7.78
C LEU A 18 -17.91 15.05 8.01
N LEU A 19 -16.96 15.97 8.25
CA LEU A 19 -17.25 17.39 8.46
C LEU A 19 -17.89 18.03 7.22
N PHE A 20 -17.39 17.71 6.03
CA PHE A 20 -17.96 18.25 4.80
C PHE A 20 -19.35 17.68 4.51
N SER A 21 -19.58 16.39 4.77
CA SER A 21 -20.90 15.78 4.66
C SER A 21 -21.92 16.40 5.62
N ALA A 22 -21.48 16.75 6.84
CA ALA A 22 -22.31 17.45 7.83
C ALA A 22 -22.64 18.88 7.36
N LEU A 23 -21.67 19.60 6.81
CA LEU A 23 -21.88 20.92 6.24
C LEU A 23 -22.93 20.89 5.12
N LEU A 24 -22.84 19.93 4.19
CA LEU A 24 -23.85 19.75 3.15
C LEU A 24 -25.22 19.41 3.73
N GLY A 25 -25.29 18.60 4.78
CA GLY A 25 -26.53 18.33 5.48
C GLY A 25 -27.17 19.60 6.06
N VAL A 26 -26.36 20.49 6.66
CA VAL A 26 -26.83 21.77 7.20
C VAL A 26 -27.29 22.71 6.09
N LEU A 27 -26.52 22.81 4.99
CA LEU A 27 -26.92 23.57 3.81
C LEU A 27 -28.23 23.03 3.23
N MET A 28 -28.41 21.71 3.23
CA MET A 28 -29.66 21.13 2.76
C MET A 28 -30.83 21.47 3.69
N VAL A 29 -30.67 21.53 5.01
CA VAL A 29 -31.73 22.01 5.91
C VAL A 29 -32.11 23.46 5.59
N ARG A 30 -31.12 24.30 5.27
CA ARG A 30 -31.32 25.73 4.97
C ARG A 30 -31.97 25.97 3.61
N ASP A 31 -31.48 25.30 2.58
CA ASP A 31 -31.78 25.59 1.18
C ASP A 31 -32.61 24.47 0.51
N MET A 32 -33.26 23.60 1.29
CA MET A 32 -34.02 22.46 0.75
C MET A 32 -35.10 22.95 -0.22
N PRO A 33 -35.15 22.44 -1.47
CA PRO A 33 -36.25 22.76 -2.36
C PRO A 33 -37.54 22.16 -1.81
N ALA A 34 -38.52 23.02 -1.50
CA ALA A 34 -39.83 22.62 -0.99
C ALA A 34 -40.67 21.97 -2.09
N LEU A 35 -40.51 20.66 -2.28
CA LEU A 35 -41.27 19.88 -3.26
C LEU A 35 -42.75 19.76 -2.87
N ASP A 36 -43.03 19.45 -1.59
CA ASP A 36 -44.37 19.46 -1.02
C ASP A 36 -44.31 20.02 0.43
N PRO A 37 -44.89 21.20 0.69
CA PRO A 37 -44.88 21.83 2.01
C PRO A 37 -45.53 20.99 3.12
N ASN A 38 -46.39 20.03 2.79
CA ASN A 38 -47.19 19.30 3.77
C ASN A 38 -46.56 17.98 4.25
N VAL A 39 -45.47 17.54 3.60
CA VAL A 39 -44.81 16.25 3.86
C VAL A 39 -43.55 16.45 4.72
N TRP A 40 -43.19 15.47 5.54
CA TRP A 40 -41.89 15.48 6.22
C TRP A 40 -40.73 15.42 5.20
N PRO A 41 -39.62 16.17 5.38
CA PRO A 41 -39.29 17.05 6.50
C PRO A 41 -39.79 18.50 6.35
N TYR A 42 -40.33 18.87 5.20
CA TYR A 42 -40.70 20.26 4.86
C TYR A 42 -41.65 20.90 5.87
N ARG A 43 -42.68 20.16 6.30
CA ARG A 43 -43.68 20.62 7.27
C ARG A 43 -43.07 21.10 8.59
N GLU A 44 -42.01 20.44 9.05
CA GLU A 44 -41.35 20.74 10.33
C GLU A 44 -40.25 21.80 10.18
N LEU A 45 -39.62 21.90 9.00
CA LEU A 45 -38.53 22.84 8.74
C LEU A 45 -38.98 24.27 8.37
N GLN A 46 -40.27 24.51 8.17
CA GLN A 46 -40.82 25.84 7.82
C GLN A 46 -40.66 26.89 8.93
N HIS A 47 -40.68 26.48 10.21
CA HIS A 47 -40.73 27.41 11.33
C HIS A 47 -39.70 27.01 12.40
N PRO A 48 -38.57 27.74 12.53
CA PRO A 48 -37.52 27.45 13.51
C PRO A 48 -37.99 27.42 14.97
N GLY A 49 -39.11 28.07 15.29
CA GLY A 49 -39.69 28.09 16.63
C GLY A 49 -40.53 26.86 17.01
N ARG A 50 -40.78 25.91 16.09
CA ARG A 50 -41.53 24.69 16.41
C ARG A 50 -40.65 23.67 17.15
N PRO A 51 -41.16 22.95 18.16
CA PRO A 51 -40.40 21.90 18.86
C PRO A 51 -39.87 20.80 17.93
N GLY A 52 -40.57 20.53 16.82
CA GLY A 52 -40.19 19.54 15.80
C GLY A 52 -39.05 19.96 14.87
N TYR A 53 -38.65 21.23 14.87
CA TYR A 53 -37.63 21.76 13.95
C TYR A 53 -36.25 21.14 14.21
N ALA A 54 -35.73 21.30 15.43
CA ALA A 54 -34.40 20.81 15.81
C ALA A 54 -34.20 19.29 15.59
N PRO A 55 -35.10 18.40 16.04
CA PRO A 55 -34.94 16.97 15.79
C PRO A 55 -35.06 16.61 14.30
N THR A 56 -35.91 17.31 13.53
CA THR A 56 -36.02 17.09 12.09
C THR A 56 -34.76 17.54 11.36
N ALA A 57 -34.23 18.72 11.69
CA ALA A 57 -32.99 19.24 11.14
C ALA A 57 -31.83 18.28 11.41
N LEU A 58 -31.70 17.79 12.64
CA LEU A 58 -30.66 16.82 13.01
C LEU A 58 -30.81 15.51 12.22
N LEU A 59 -32.03 15.00 12.07
CA LEU A 59 -32.28 13.77 11.30
C LEU A 59 -31.98 13.96 9.81
N VAL A 60 -32.30 15.12 9.23
CA VAL A 60 -31.93 15.46 7.84
C VAL A 60 -30.43 15.53 7.68
N VAL A 61 -29.72 16.23 8.58
CA VAL A 61 -28.24 16.30 8.56
C VAL A 61 -27.63 14.91 8.66
N ALA A 62 -28.06 14.09 9.62
CA ALA A 62 -27.58 12.72 9.79
C ALA A 62 -27.88 11.84 8.56
N SER A 63 -29.07 12.01 7.96
CA SER A 63 -29.46 11.32 6.72
C SER A 63 -28.53 11.71 5.57
N TRP A 64 -28.19 12.99 5.42
CA TRP A 64 -27.26 13.46 4.39
C TRP A 64 -25.84 12.96 4.59
N MET A 65 -25.36 12.99 5.83
CA MET A 65 -24.06 12.39 6.16
C MET A 65 -24.03 10.91 5.77
N LEU A 66 -25.09 10.16 6.09
CA LEU A 66 -25.22 8.75 5.72
C LEU A 66 -25.28 8.54 4.21
N ILE A 67 -26.06 9.35 3.49
CA ILE A 67 -26.19 9.28 2.03
C ILE A 67 -24.84 9.54 1.37
N ILE A 68 -24.16 10.63 1.71
CA ILE A 68 -22.87 10.98 1.10
C ILE A 68 -21.82 9.91 1.40
N PHE A 69 -21.73 9.49 2.67
CA PHE A 69 -20.78 8.46 3.09
C PHE A 69 -21.00 7.14 2.36
N LEU A 70 -22.23 6.61 2.38
CA LEU A 70 -22.53 5.33 1.74
C LEU A 70 -22.45 5.41 0.22
N SER A 71 -22.84 6.53 -0.40
CA SER A 71 -22.72 6.70 -1.85
C SER A 71 -21.26 6.69 -2.29
N ALA A 72 -20.40 7.47 -1.62
CA ALA A 72 -18.96 7.47 -1.90
C ALA A 72 -18.33 6.10 -1.61
N LEU A 73 -18.66 5.48 -0.48
CA LEU A 73 -18.12 4.17 -0.11
C LEU A 73 -18.52 3.08 -1.11
N VAL A 74 -19.78 3.02 -1.54
CA VAL A 74 -20.26 2.02 -2.51
C VAL A 74 -19.67 2.26 -3.89
N HIS A 75 -19.54 3.52 -4.31
CA HIS A 75 -18.86 3.89 -5.55
C HIS A 75 -17.39 3.41 -5.56
N GLU A 76 -16.61 3.77 -4.54
CA GLU A 76 -15.21 3.31 -4.41
C GLU A 76 -15.11 1.79 -4.26
N SER A 77 -16.07 1.18 -3.55
CA SER A 77 -16.14 -0.28 -3.46
C SER A 77 -16.35 -0.92 -4.83
N GLY A 78 -17.07 -0.28 -5.76
CA GLY A 78 -17.18 -0.72 -7.15
C GLY A 78 -15.82 -0.86 -7.83
N HIS A 79 -15.00 0.19 -7.78
CA HIS A 79 -13.63 0.14 -8.30
C HIS A 79 -12.80 -0.93 -7.60
N ALA A 80 -12.89 -1.00 -6.27
CA ALA A 80 -12.09 -1.90 -5.47
C ALA A 80 -12.47 -3.38 -5.70
N LEU A 81 -13.76 -3.70 -5.86
CA LEU A 81 -14.23 -5.04 -6.17
C LEU A 81 -13.77 -5.47 -7.57
N MET A 82 -13.83 -4.58 -8.57
CA MET A 82 -13.32 -4.89 -9.91
C MET A 82 -11.79 -5.07 -9.91
N LEU A 83 -11.07 -4.26 -9.14
CA LEU A 83 -9.63 -4.44 -8.92
C LEU A 83 -9.31 -5.81 -8.31
N ARG A 84 -10.08 -6.24 -7.31
CA ARG A 84 -9.94 -7.58 -6.73
C ARG A 84 -10.26 -8.69 -7.72
N ALA A 85 -11.30 -8.52 -8.54
CA ALA A 85 -11.65 -9.49 -9.59
C ALA A 85 -10.50 -9.66 -10.60
N PHE A 86 -9.70 -8.62 -10.82
CA PHE A 86 -8.49 -8.69 -11.66
C PHE A 86 -7.21 -9.10 -10.93
N GLY A 87 -7.29 -9.49 -9.66
CA GLY A 87 -6.17 -9.99 -8.85
C GLY A 87 -5.34 -8.92 -8.14
N TYR A 88 -5.78 -7.65 -8.15
CA TYR A 88 -5.10 -6.57 -7.44
C TYR A 88 -5.55 -6.47 -5.98
N ARG A 89 -4.72 -5.83 -5.14
CA ARG A 89 -5.04 -5.53 -3.73
C ARG A 89 -5.33 -4.04 -3.56
N PRO A 90 -6.59 -3.59 -3.60
CA PRO A 90 -6.91 -2.17 -3.50
C PRO A 90 -6.95 -1.67 -2.06
N SER A 91 -6.81 -0.36 -1.87
CA SER A 91 -7.19 0.37 -0.65
C SER A 91 -8.12 1.53 -0.99
N ILE A 92 -9.06 1.85 -0.09
CA ILE A 92 -10.03 2.94 -0.27
C ILE A 92 -9.72 4.04 0.74
N GLN A 93 -9.69 5.29 0.28
CA GLN A 93 -9.59 6.47 1.14
C GLN A 93 -10.73 7.44 0.83
N LEU A 94 -11.54 7.81 1.82
CA LEU A 94 -12.60 8.80 1.68
C LEU A 94 -12.14 10.16 2.25
N ILE A 95 -12.18 11.20 1.42
CA ILE A 95 -11.71 12.55 1.74
C ILE A 95 -12.66 13.57 1.11
N TRP A 96 -13.05 14.60 1.88
CA TRP A 96 -13.97 15.65 1.41
C TRP A 96 -15.27 15.09 0.84
N LEU A 97 -15.58 15.33 -0.43
CA LEU A 97 -16.82 14.89 -1.09
C LEU A 97 -16.76 13.49 -1.70
N GLY A 98 -15.58 12.89 -1.80
CA GLY A 98 -15.40 11.68 -2.58
C GLY A 98 -14.43 10.70 -1.94
N GLY A 99 -13.87 9.85 -2.78
CA GLY A 99 -12.86 8.91 -2.39
C GLY A 99 -11.78 8.74 -3.45
N THR A 100 -10.81 7.92 -3.11
CA THR A 100 -9.83 7.42 -4.05
C THR A 100 -9.58 5.95 -3.74
N THR A 101 -9.77 5.11 -4.75
CA THR A 101 -9.38 3.71 -4.72
C THR A 101 -8.01 3.56 -5.35
N ARG A 102 -7.03 3.13 -4.56
CA ARG A 102 -5.66 2.93 -5.02
C ARG A 102 -5.39 1.45 -5.29
N PRO A 103 -4.99 1.07 -6.51
CA PRO A 103 -4.51 -0.28 -6.75
C PRO A 103 -3.10 -0.46 -6.16
N ASN A 104 -2.87 -1.54 -5.40
CA ASN A 104 -1.50 -1.99 -5.12
C ASN A 104 -0.93 -2.73 -6.34
N SER A 105 -0.76 -2.02 -7.45
CA SER A 105 -0.17 -2.54 -8.68
C SER A 105 1.11 -1.78 -8.99
N PRO A 106 2.27 -2.47 -9.04
CA PRO A 106 3.49 -1.84 -9.51
C PRO A 106 3.50 -1.66 -11.03
N ILE A 107 2.61 -2.31 -11.79
CA ILE A 107 2.49 -2.18 -13.26
C ILE A 107 1.32 -1.23 -13.60
N PRO A 108 1.42 -0.42 -14.67
CA PRO A 108 0.25 0.21 -15.29
C PRO A 108 -0.83 -0.81 -15.63
N ILE A 109 -2.07 -0.53 -15.25
CA ILE A 109 -3.19 -1.42 -15.50
C ILE A 109 -3.47 -1.43 -17.02
N PRO A 110 -3.60 -2.60 -17.67
CA PRO A 110 -3.97 -2.69 -19.08
C PRO A 110 -5.25 -1.89 -19.38
N TRP A 111 -5.30 -1.22 -20.54
CA TRP A 111 -6.38 -0.28 -20.88
C TRP A 111 -7.79 -0.87 -20.73
N ASN A 112 -7.99 -2.14 -21.09
CA ASN A 112 -9.27 -2.83 -21.01
C ASN A 112 -9.70 -3.06 -19.54
N LYS A 113 -8.75 -3.48 -18.69
CA LYS A 113 -8.98 -3.61 -17.25
C LYS A 113 -9.22 -2.25 -16.61
N LEU A 114 -8.46 -1.23 -17.01
CA LEU A 114 -8.61 0.13 -16.49
C LEU A 114 -10.02 0.67 -16.79
N VAL A 115 -10.50 0.56 -18.02
CA VAL A 115 -11.87 0.98 -18.39
C VAL A 115 -12.92 0.22 -17.57
N ALA A 116 -12.77 -1.11 -17.41
CA ALA A 116 -13.69 -1.91 -16.61
C ALA A 116 -13.68 -1.52 -15.11
N ILE A 117 -12.51 -1.27 -14.53
CA ILE A 117 -12.35 -0.79 -13.15
C ILE A 117 -13.01 0.56 -12.98
N THR A 118 -12.70 1.51 -13.87
CA THR A 118 -13.22 2.87 -13.81
C THR A 118 -14.74 2.91 -14.03
N ALA A 119 -15.30 2.07 -14.91
CA ALA A 119 -16.74 1.97 -15.09
C ALA A 119 -17.46 1.35 -13.88
N ALA A 120 -16.78 0.51 -13.09
CA ALA A 120 -17.39 -0.20 -11.97
C ALA A 120 -17.87 0.74 -10.84
N GLY A 121 -17.24 1.90 -10.64
CA GLY A 121 -17.65 2.88 -9.63
C GLY A 121 -19.01 3.49 -9.93
N PRO A 122 -19.20 4.18 -11.09
CA PRO A 122 -20.48 4.74 -11.49
C PRO A 122 -21.59 3.68 -11.59
N LEU A 123 -21.28 2.48 -12.09
CA LEU A 123 -22.24 1.37 -12.14
C LEU A 123 -22.70 0.94 -10.74
N SER A 124 -21.80 0.89 -9.77
CA SER A 124 -22.15 0.55 -8.38
C SER A 124 -23.05 1.62 -7.74
N GLY A 125 -22.82 2.89 -8.05
CA GLY A 125 -23.72 3.98 -7.68
C GLY A 125 -25.12 3.81 -8.30
N LEU A 126 -25.20 3.52 -9.60
CA LEU A 126 -26.49 3.27 -10.26
C LEU A 126 -27.23 2.05 -9.68
N LEU A 127 -26.52 0.97 -9.35
CA LEU A 127 -27.09 -0.19 -8.67
C LEU A 127 -27.65 0.18 -7.29
N LEU A 128 -26.93 1.01 -6.52
CA LEU A 128 -27.41 1.52 -5.24
C LEU A 128 -28.68 2.39 -5.41
N ALA A 129 -28.72 3.21 -6.47
CA ALA A 129 -29.90 4.00 -6.78
C ALA A 129 -31.11 3.09 -7.07
N LEU A 130 -30.95 2.13 -7.98
CA LEU A 130 -32.02 1.18 -8.34
C LEU A 130 -32.48 0.36 -7.14
N GLY A 131 -31.56 -0.12 -6.30
CA GLY A 131 -31.87 -0.81 -5.05
C GLY A 131 -32.69 0.04 -4.09
N SER A 132 -32.34 1.32 -3.96
CA SER A 132 -33.07 2.28 -3.11
C SER A 132 -34.48 2.55 -3.63
N ALA A 133 -34.64 2.69 -4.94
CA ALA A 133 -35.95 2.85 -5.58
C ALA A 133 -36.82 1.58 -5.42
N GLY A 134 -36.23 0.40 -5.60
CA GLY A 134 -36.89 -0.88 -5.39
C GLY A 134 -37.36 -1.07 -3.94
N LEU A 135 -36.48 -0.81 -2.97
CA LEU A 135 -36.83 -0.90 -1.55
C LEU A 135 -37.96 0.06 -1.18
N ARG A 136 -37.91 1.30 -1.71
CA ARG A 136 -38.95 2.31 -1.49
C ARG A 136 -40.31 1.89 -2.05
N HIS A 137 -40.34 1.20 -3.20
CA HIS A 137 -41.58 0.87 -3.89
C HIS A 137 -42.19 -0.44 -3.40
N TYR A 138 -41.37 -1.47 -3.16
CA TYR A 138 -41.84 -2.82 -2.89
C TYR A 138 -41.83 -3.22 -1.41
N VAL A 139 -41.03 -2.56 -0.57
CA VAL A 139 -40.81 -2.99 0.83
C VAL A 139 -41.30 -1.94 1.84
N VAL A 140 -41.04 -0.66 1.58
CA VAL A 140 -41.36 0.41 2.52
C VAL A 140 -42.81 0.88 2.38
N ALA A 141 -43.55 0.81 3.49
CA ALA A 141 -44.93 1.26 3.58
C ALA A 141 -45.09 2.75 3.18
N ALA A 142 -46.25 3.08 2.61
CA ALA A 142 -46.50 4.41 2.04
C ALA A 142 -46.52 5.54 3.09
N ASP A 143 -46.88 5.22 4.32
CA ASP A 143 -46.96 6.10 5.49
C ASP A 143 -45.59 6.38 6.15
N SER A 144 -44.56 5.62 5.79
CA SER A 144 -43.20 5.76 6.35
C SER A 144 -42.42 6.91 5.70
N GLU A 145 -42.90 8.15 5.89
CA GLU A 145 -42.37 9.37 5.24
C GLU A 145 -40.85 9.53 5.37
N ARG A 146 -40.29 9.28 6.57
CA ARG A 146 -38.85 9.42 6.85
C ARG A 146 -37.98 8.48 6.04
N LEU A 147 -38.37 7.21 5.96
CA LEU A 147 -37.63 6.20 5.22
C LEU A 147 -37.79 6.39 3.72
N ARG A 148 -38.99 6.78 3.26
CA ARG A 148 -39.23 7.13 1.85
C ARG A 148 -38.41 8.35 1.42
N PHE A 149 -38.26 9.36 2.28
CA PHE A 149 -37.38 10.50 2.03
C PHE A 149 -35.93 10.04 1.89
N LEU A 150 -35.40 9.27 2.86
CA LEU A 150 -34.03 8.76 2.83
C LEU A 150 -33.75 7.99 1.53
N LEU A 151 -34.62 7.06 1.16
CA LEU A 151 -34.46 6.24 -0.06
C LEU A 151 -34.61 7.05 -1.35
N SER A 152 -35.50 8.04 -1.38
CA SER A 152 -35.65 8.93 -2.54
C SER A 152 -34.40 9.76 -2.76
N TRP A 153 -33.77 10.26 -1.68
CA TRP A 153 -32.50 10.98 -1.77
C TRP A 153 -31.31 10.07 -2.06
N PHE A 154 -31.29 8.83 -1.57
CA PHE A 154 -30.31 7.83 -2.03
C PHE A 154 -30.39 7.62 -3.53
N PHE A 155 -31.60 7.41 -4.07
CA PHE A 155 -31.80 7.27 -5.51
C PHE A 155 -31.28 8.50 -6.26
N MET A 156 -31.75 9.70 -5.90
CA MET A 156 -31.41 10.91 -6.63
C MET A 156 -29.93 11.27 -6.52
N ALA A 157 -29.34 11.16 -5.32
CA ALA A 157 -27.93 11.44 -5.12
C ALA A 157 -27.05 10.46 -5.91
N ASN A 158 -27.35 9.16 -5.90
CA ASN A 158 -26.52 8.18 -6.61
C ASN A 158 -26.66 8.26 -8.14
N VAL A 159 -27.86 8.58 -8.66
CA VAL A 159 -28.00 8.89 -10.09
C VAL A 159 -27.17 10.12 -10.45
N PHE A 160 -27.29 11.20 -9.66
CA PHE A 160 -26.52 12.41 -9.88
C PHE A 160 -25.00 12.14 -9.84
N TRP A 161 -24.50 11.48 -8.79
CA TRP A 161 -23.07 11.20 -8.64
C TRP A 161 -22.54 10.25 -9.71
N ALA A 162 -23.32 9.25 -10.15
CA ALA A 162 -22.91 8.37 -11.23
C ALA A 162 -22.81 9.13 -12.56
N LEU A 163 -23.82 9.95 -12.90
CA LEU A 163 -23.79 10.77 -14.12
C LEU A 163 -22.68 11.82 -14.08
N PHE A 164 -22.49 12.45 -12.91
CA PHE A 164 -21.42 13.41 -12.69
C PHE A 164 -20.05 12.78 -12.93
N ASN A 165 -19.80 11.60 -12.34
CA ASN A 165 -18.54 10.88 -12.55
C ASN A 165 -18.36 10.39 -13.99
N LEU A 166 -19.43 10.19 -14.76
CA LEU A 166 -19.34 9.83 -16.18
C LEU A 166 -19.09 11.02 -17.11
N LEU A 167 -19.00 12.26 -16.60
CA LEU A 167 -18.61 13.40 -17.42
C LEU A 167 -17.20 13.21 -18.00
N PRO A 168 -16.97 13.58 -19.28
CA PRO A 168 -15.69 13.41 -19.96
C PRO A 168 -14.69 14.49 -19.54
N VAL A 169 -14.37 14.55 -18.25
CA VAL A 169 -13.52 15.57 -17.63
C VAL A 169 -12.42 14.88 -16.82
N PRO A 170 -11.14 15.31 -16.90
CA PRO A 170 -10.07 14.70 -16.12
C PRO A 170 -10.36 14.74 -14.62
N THR A 171 -9.84 13.75 -13.89
CA THR A 171 -10.17 13.36 -12.50
C THR A 171 -11.44 12.54 -12.31
N LEU A 172 -12.44 12.71 -13.19
CA LEU A 172 -13.66 11.91 -13.14
C LEU A 172 -13.47 10.60 -13.93
N ASP A 173 -14.30 9.62 -13.62
CA ASP A 173 -14.27 8.30 -14.24
C ASP A 173 -14.48 8.35 -15.75
N GLY A 174 -15.45 9.14 -16.20
CA GLY A 174 -15.76 9.34 -17.61
C GLY A 174 -14.62 9.96 -18.39
N GLY A 175 -13.88 10.90 -17.77
CA GLY A 175 -12.66 11.46 -18.35
C GLY A 175 -11.56 10.42 -18.50
N THR A 176 -11.37 9.57 -17.49
CA THR A 176 -10.40 8.47 -17.53
C THR A 176 -10.76 7.43 -18.59
N ILE A 177 -12.04 7.04 -18.68
CA ILE A 177 -12.55 6.12 -19.70
C ILE A 177 -12.32 6.70 -21.09
N LEU A 178 -12.78 7.93 -21.35
CA LEU A 178 -12.65 8.56 -22.66
C LEU A 178 -11.19 8.74 -23.06
N SER A 179 -10.34 9.23 -22.14
CA SER A 179 -8.92 9.45 -22.40
C SER A 179 -8.21 8.13 -22.72
N THR A 180 -8.54 7.06 -21.99
CA THR A 180 -7.95 5.74 -22.20
C THR A 180 -8.36 5.15 -23.56
N LEU A 181 -9.65 5.20 -23.91
CA LEU A 181 -10.15 4.70 -25.18
C LEU A 181 -9.62 5.53 -26.35
N ALA A 182 -9.65 6.86 -26.25
CA ALA A 182 -9.15 7.75 -27.28
C ALA A 182 -7.64 7.57 -27.50
N ALA A 183 -6.86 7.45 -26.42
CA ALA A 183 -5.44 7.11 -26.50
C ALA A 183 -5.20 5.73 -27.14
N ARG A 184 -6.06 4.75 -26.85
CA ARG A 184 -5.92 3.38 -27.37
C ARG A 184 -6.17 3.29 -28.87
N PHE A 185 -7.18 3.99 -29.38
CA PHE A 185 -7.60 3.89 -30.79
C PHE A 185 -6.95 4.94 -31.70
N PHE A 186 -6.62 6.11 -31.17
CA PHE A 186 -6.09 7.24 -31.97
C PHE A 186 -4.75 7.77 -31.43
N GLY A 187 -4.11 7.04 -30.52
CA GLY A 187 -2.79 7.38 -29.99
C GLY A 187 -2.75 8.74 -29.28
N LYS A 188 -1.63 9.45 -29.45
CA LYS A 188 -1.43 10.80 -28.89
C LYS A 188 -2.55 11.77 -29.31
N THR A 189 -2.97 11.73 -30.57
CA THR A 189 -3.99 12.63 -31.11
C THR A 189 -5.35 12.40 -30.45
N GLY A 190 -5.72 11.15 -30.20
CA GLY A 190 -6.94 10.82 -29.46
C GLY A 190 -6.94 11.33 -28.03
N PHE A 191 -5.83 11.11 -27.31
CA PHE A 191 -5.68 11.63 -25.95
C PHE A 191 -5.81 13.15 -25.92
N MET A 192 -5.15 13.86 -26.85
CA MET A 192 -5.26 15.31 -26.97
C MET A 192 -6.70 15.75 -27.29
N GLY A 193 -7.40 15.04 -28.18
CA GLY A 193 -8.81 15.29 -28.47
C GLY A 193 -9.71 15.15 -27.24
N ALA A 194 -9.49 14.12 -26.42
CA ALA A 194 -10.24 13.92 -25.17
C ALA A 194 -10.01 15.05 -24.17
N GLN A 195 -8.75 15.50 -24.00
CA GLN A 195 -8.46 16.63 -23.11
C GLN A 195 -9.00 17.97 -23.65
N LEU A 196 -9.01 18.17 -24.97
CA LEU A 196 -9.60 19.37 -25.59
C LEU A 196 -11.12 19.41 -25.37
N LEU A 197 -11.79 18.28 -25.58
CA LEU A 197 -13.23 18.15 -25.29
C LEU A 197 -13.53 18.48 -23.83
N ALA A 198 -12.74 17.92 -22.91
CA ALA A 198 -12.87 18.19 -21.48
C ALA A 198 -12.70 19.69 -21.16
N LEU A 199 -11.70 20.33 -21.76
CA LEU A 199 -11.44 21.76 -21.56
C LEU A 199 -12.63 22.61 -22.04
N VAL A 200 -13.17 22.34 -23.23
CA VAL A 200 -14.33 23.05 -23.78
C VAL A 200 -15.55 22.86 -22.88
N LEU A 201 -15.80 21.63 -22.43
CA LEU A 201 -16.89 21.32 -21.51
C LEU A 201 -16.74 22.09 -20.18
N CYS A 202 -15.54 22.09 -19.59
CA CYS A 202 -15.26 22.83 -18.37
C CYS A 202 -15.48 24.34 -18.55
N ILE A 203 -15.03 24.93 -19.67
CA ILE A 203 -15.25 26.36 -19.95
C ILE A 203 -16.75 26.67 -20.03
N ALA A 204 -17.54 25.84 -20.72
CA ALA A 204 -18.99 26.01 -20.80
C ALA A 204 -19.66 25.92 -19.42
N LEU A 205 -19.26 24.94 -18.60
CA LEU A 205 -19.79 24.75 -17.24
C LEU A 205 -19.35 25.86 -16.28
N VAL A 206 -18.15 26.42 -16.43
CA VAL A 206 -17.70 27.60 -15.67
C VAL A 206 -18.54 28.82 -16.03
N ALA A 207 -18.76 29.06 -17.34
CA ALA A 207 -19.57 30.19 -17.80
C ALA A 207 -21.01 30.12 -17.30
N PHE A 208 -21.61 28.92 -17.30
CA PHE A 208 -22.93 28.68 -16.73
C PHE A 208 -22.93 28.78 -15.19
N GLY A 209 -21.98 28.11 -14.53
CA GLY A 209 -21.90 28.01 -13.08
C GLY A 209 -21.58 29.35 -12.39
N ALA A 210 -20.84 30.25 -13.03
CA ALA A 210 -20.43 31.52 -12.43
C ALA A 210 -21.62 32.37 -11.95
N ARG A 211 -22.79 32.23 -12.59
CA ARG A 211 -24.01 32.96 -12.22
C ARG A 211 -24.94 32.20 -11.28
N HIS A 212 -24.97 30.86 -11.38
CA HIS A 212 -25.99 30.03 -10.72
C HIS A 212 -25.44 29.13 -9.61
N ALA A 213 -24.17 28.73 -9.69
CA ALA A 213 -23.53 27.79 -8.78
C ALA A 213 -22.01 28.05 -8.72
N PRO A 214 -21.56 29.10 -8.01
CA PRO A 214 -20.15 29.53 -8.03
C PRO A 214 -19.19 28.45 -7.54
N VAL A 215 -19.62 27.58 -6.62
CA VAL A 215 -18.83 26.43 -6.15
C VAL A 215 -18.57 25.43 -7.29
N LEU A 216 -19.59 25.12 -8.10
CA LEU A 216 -19.42 24.25 -9.27
C LEU A 216 -18.53 24.91 -10.34
N ALA A 217 -18.63 26.23 -10.52
CA ALA A 217 -17.75 26.97 -11.42
C ALA A 217 -16.28 26.86 -11.00
N ILE A 218 -15.98 27.00 -9.70
CA ILE A 218 -14.62 26.82 -9.18
C ILE A 218 -14.14 25.39 -9.44
N LEU A 219 -14.96 24.38 -9.14
CA LEU A 219 -14.63 22.96 -9.34
C LEU A 219 -14.28 22.65 -10.81
N PHE A 220 -15.15 23.05 -11.75
CA PHE A 220 -14.90 22.84 -13.17
C PHE A 220 -13.77 23.73 -13.70
N GLY A 221 -13.50 24.88 -13.08
CA GLY A 221 -12.31 25.68 -13.35
C GLY A 221 -11.02 24.92 -13.02
N LEU A 222 -10.96 24.23 -11.87
CA LEU A 222 -9.83 23.37 -11.49
C LEU A 222 -9.67 22.19 -12.45
N TYR A 223 -10.77 21.53 -12.82
CA TYR A 223 -10.73 20.42 -13.79
C TYR A 223 -10.32 20.87 -15.19
N GLY A 224 -10.82 22.02 -15.66
CA GLY A 224 -10.42 22.62 -16.93
C GLY A 224 -8.94 22.99 -16.95
N PHE A 225 -8.43 23.54 -15.84
CA PHE A 225 -7.00 23.79 -15.69
C PHE A 225 -6.16 22.51 -15.73
N GLN A 226 -6.64 21.42 -15.15
CA GLN A 226 -5.98 20.12 -15.26
C GLN A 226 -6.01 19.57 -16.70
N ALA A 227 -7.12 19.69 -17.43
CA ALA A 227 -7.19 19.34 -18.84
C ALA A 227 -6.17 20.14 -19.67
N LEU A 228 -6.06 21.45 -19.42
CA LEU A 228 -5.08 22.32 -20.06
C LEU A 228 -3.63 21.89 -19.76
N ARG A 229 -3.33 21.57 -18.50
CA ARG A 229 -2.00 21.06 -18.11
C ARG A 229 -1.66 19.76 -18.85
N LEU A 230 -2.60 18.82 -18.93
CA LEU A 230 -2.40 17.56 -19.65
C LEU A 230 -2.18 17.78 -21.16
N LEU A 231 -2.92 18.71 -21.77
CA LEU A 231 -2.72 19.13 -23.17
C LEU A 231 -1.31 19.70 -23.39
N MET A 232 -0.89 20.65 -22.55
CA MET A 232 0.42 21.30 -22.65
C MET A 232 1.58 20.32 -22.43
N ALA A 233 1.48 19.44 -21.43
CA ALA A 233 2.51 18.44 -21.16
C ALA A 233 2.65 17.44 -22.32
N THR A 234 1.52 17.05 -22.92
CA THR A 234 1.51 16.14 -24.08
C THR A 234 2.06 16.82 -25.34
N SER A 235 1.75 18.11 -25.56
CA SER A 235 2.25 18.84 -26.74
C SER A 235 3.75 19.11 -26.66
N ARG A 236 4.28 19.42 -25.46
CA ARG A 236 5.72 19.62 -25.20
C ARG A 236 6.54 18.32 -25.22
N GLY A 237 5.90 17.16 -25.12
CA GLY A 237 6.57 15.86 -25.06
C GLY A 237 6.96 15.43 -23.64
N ASP A 238 6.63 16.24 -22.63
CA ASP A 238 6.89 15.96 -21.20
C ASP A 238 6.07 14.78 -20.68
N LEU A 239 4.92 14.51 -21.31
CA LEU A 239 4.06 13.37 -21.01
C LEU A 239 4.03 12.41 -22.20
N GLN A 240 4.65 11.24 -22.03
CA GLN A 240 4.46 10.13 -22.96
C GLN A 240 3.05 9.54 -22.73
N VAL A 241 2.17 9.72 -23.71
CA VAL A 241 0.85 9.08 -23.71
C VAL A 241 1.07 7.59 -23.88
N SER A 242 1.04 6.87 -22.75
CA SER A 242 1.08 5.41 -22.76
C SER A 242 -0.14 4.90 -23.52
N THR A 243 0.08 4.26 -24.66
CA THR A 243 -0.96 3.55 -25.44
C THR A 243 -1.45 2.28 -24.73
N GLY A 244 -1.02 2.06 -23.48
CA GLY A 244 -1.27 0.84 -22.72
C GLY A 244 -0.37 -0.33 -23.11
N VAL A 245 0.72 -0.08 -23.86
CA VAL A 245 1.71 -1.08 -24.26
C VAL A 245 3.08 -0.62 -23.77
N ALA A 246 3.43 -0.97 -22.54
CA ALA A 246 4.84 -1.23 -22.27
C ALA A 246 5.25 -2.42 -23.17
N PRO A 247 6.45 -2.45 -23.77
CA PRO A 247 6.84 -3.54 -24.67
C PRO A 247 6.59 -4.89 -23.98
N GLU A 248 5.61 -5.66 -24.48
CA GLU A 248 5.19 -6.96 -23.93
C GLU A 248 6.38 -7.86 -23.57
N PRO A 249 7.46 -7.94 -24.38
CA PRO A 249 8.65 -8.72 -24.03
C PRO A 249 9.33 -8.25 -22.75
N LEU A 250 9.54 -6.93 -22.57
CA LEU A 250 10.22 -6.37 -21.40
C LEU A 250 9.38 -6.49 -20.13
N VAL A 251 8.05 -6.36 -20.26
CA VAL A 251 7.13 -6.59 -19.14
C VAL A 251 7.17 -8.04 -18.69
N ARG A 252 7.19 -9.00 -19.63
CA ARG A 252 7.30 -10.43 -19.32
C ARG A 252 8.64 -10.77 -18.68
N GLU A 253 9.75 -10.21 -19.16
CA GLU A 253 11.06 -10.43 -18.54
C GLU A 253 11.10 -9.92 -17.10
N LEU A 254 10.55 -8.73 -16.83
CA LEU A 254 10.49 -8.22 -15.46
C LEU A 254 9.58 -9.08 -14.55
N GLN A 255 8.53 -9.70 -15.09
CA GLN A 255 7.70 -10.66 -14.36
C GLN A 255 8.49 -11.95 -14.03
N GLN A 256 9.24 -12.48 -14.99
CA GLN A 256 10.09 -13.65 -14.79
C GLN A 256 11.19 -13.37 -13.78
N ALA A 257 11.81 -12.19 -13.83
CA ALA A 257 12.78 -11.74 -12.84
C ALA A 257 12.20 -11.71 -11.43
N ARG A 258 10.96 -11.21 -11.27
CA ARG A 258 10.27 -11.19 -9.97
C ARG A 258 9.93 -12.61 -9.48
N ALA A 259 9.51 -13.49 -10.38
CA ALA A 259 9.25 -14.89 -10.04
C ALA A 259 10.53 -15.60 -9.58
N ALA A 260 11.65 -15.37 -10.26
CA ALA A 260 12.97 -15.88 -9.88
C ALA A 260 13.37 -15.40 -8.48
N MET A 261 13.20 -14.10 -8.18
CA MET A 261 13.50 -13.55 -6.85
C MET A 261 12.62 -14.20 -5.76
N SER A 262 11.32 -14.37 -6.02
CA SER A 262 10.42 -15.02 -5.05
C SER A 262 10.75 -16.50 -4.83
N GLY A 263 11.32 -17.16 -5.85
CA GLY A 263 11.79 -18.55 -5.77
C GLY A 263 13.22 -18.69 -5.26
N GLY A 264 13.84 -17.63 -4.73
CA GLY A 264 15.21 -17.66 -4.17
C GLY A 264 16.34 -17.63 -5.21
N ARG A 265 16.04 -17.58 -6.51
CA ARG A 265 17.05 -17.51 -7.59
C ARG A 265 17.47 -16.06 -7.83
N LEU A 266 18.24 -15.51 -6.89
CA LEU A 266 18.61 -14.09 -6.86
C LEU A 266 19.51 -13.67 -8.03
N ASP A 267 20.44 -14.52 -8.46
CA ASP A 267 21.31 -14.22 -9.61
C ASP A 267 20.53 -14.19 -10.93
N GLU A 268 19.60 -15.14 -11.13
CA GLU A 268 18.70 -15.14 -12.30
C GLU A 268 17.83 -13.88 -12.30
N ALA A 269 17.26 -13.53 -11.14
CA ALA A 269 16.48 -12.31 -10.97
C ALA A 269 17.29 -11.05 -11.32
N ARG A 270 18.55 -10.97 -10.86
CA ARG A 270 19.45 -9.86 -11.16
C ARG A 270 19.70 -9.75 -12.66
N GLN A 271 20.11 -10.84 -13.31
CA GLN A 271 20.45 -10.86 -14.74
C GLN A 271 19.26 -10.46 -15.62
N ARG A 272 18.07 -11.03 -15.38
CA ARG A 272 16.86 -10.68 -16.12
C ARG A 272 16.47 -9.22 -15.94
N THR A 273 16.61 -8.69 -14.71
CA THR A 273 16.27 -7.30 -14.44
C THR A 273 17.24 -6.34 -15.13
N LEU A 274 18.53 -6.65 -15.15
CA LEU A 274 19.54 -5.88 -15.90
C LEU A 274 19.25 -5.91 -17.40
N SER A 275 18.87 -7.07 -17.97
CA SER A 275 18.50 -7.14 -19.39
C SER A 275 17.32 -6.25 -19.77
N VAL A 276 16.41 -5.96 -18.84
CA VAL A 276 15.30 -5.02 -19.06
C VAL A 276 15.81 -3.57 -19.06
N LEU A 277 16.76 -3.24 -18.19
CA LEU A 277 17.37 -1.91 -18.15
C LEU A 277 18.18 -1.62 -19.42
N ASP A 278 18.91 -2.61 -19.91
CA ASP A 278 19.79 -2.48 -21.08
C ASP A 278 19.03 -2.56 -22.42
N ALA A 279 17.75 -2.93 -22.41
CA ALA A 279 16.99 -3.17 -23.63
C ALA A 279 16.60 -1.87 -24.37
N PRO A 280 16.69 -1.86 -25.72
CA PRO A 280 16.16 -0.76 -26.52
C PRO A 280 14.63 -0.70 -26.38
N GLY A 281 14.12 0.38 -25.80
CA GLY A 281 12.69 0.54 -25.48
C GLY A 281 12.35 0.49 -23.98
N CYS A 282 13.35 0.43 -23.10
CA CYS A 282 13.15 0.62 -21.67
C CYS A 282 12.62 2.04 -21.38
N THR A 283 11.33 2.15 -21.06
CA THR A 283 10.69 3.40 -20.62
C THR A 283 11.18 3.80 -19.23
N PRO A 284 11.18 5.09 -18.85
CA PRO A 284 11.52 5.52 -17.49
C PRO A 284 10.75 4.79 -16.38
N GLU A 285 9.47 4.46 -16.62
CA GLU A 285 8.64 3.70 -15.70
C GLU A 285 9.12 2.24 -15.54
N LEU A 286 9.54 1.59 -16.64
CA LEU A 286 10.14 0.26 -16.58
C LEU A 286 11.50 0.28 -15.87
N ALA A 287 12.31 1.30 -16.14
CA ALA A 287 13.61 1.48 -15.50
C ALA A 287 13.46 1.65 -13.98
N SER A 288 12.55 2.53 -13.53
CA SER A 288 12.24 2.70 -12.11
C SER A 288 11.85 1.37 -11.43
N ARG A 289 11.06 0.55 -12.13
CA ARG A 289 10.63 -0.77 -11.62
C ARG A 289 11.74 -1.80 -11.60
N ALA A 290 12.60 -1.79 -12.60
CA ALA A 290 13.77 -2.64 -12.62
C ALA A 290 14.73 -2.27 -11.49
N HIS A 291 14.95 -0.98 -11.23
CA HIS A 291 15.73 -0.54 -10.08
C HIS A 291 15.12 -0.93 -8.73
N HIS A 292 13.80 -0.81 -8.53
CA HIS A 292 13.16 -1.30 -7.30
C HIS A 292 13.37 -2.80 -7.08
N LEU A 293 13.23 -3.61 -8.14
CA LEU A 293 13.49 -5.05 -8.07
C LEU A 293 14.96 -5.37 -7.78
N LEU A 294 15.90 -4.66 -8.43
CA LEU A 294 17.33 -4.80 -8.14
C LEU A 294 17.68 -4.39 -6.71
N GLY A 295 17.01 -3.38 -6.15
CA GLY A 295 17.16 -3.00 -4.75
C GLY A 295 16.80 -4.14 -3.80
N TRP A 296 15.69 -4.83 -4.06
CA TRP A 296 15.28 -6.01 -3.30
C TRP A 296 16.23 -7.20 -3.47
N VAL A 297 16.72 -7.44 -4.70
CA VAL A 297 17.70 -8.50 -4.98
C VAL A 297 19.01 -8.21 -4.24
N ALA A 298 19.51 -6.98 -4.30
CA ALA A 298 20.70 -6.54 -3.57
C ALA A 298 20.52 -6.70 -2.06
N LEU A 299 19.37 -6.30 -1.53
CA LEU A 299 19.05 -6.44 -0.11
C LEU A 299 19.07 -7.91 0.35
N LYS A 300 18.47 -8.81 -0.43
CA LYS A 300 18.47 -10.26 -0.15
C LYS A 300 19.87 -10.89 -0.24
N ASN A 301 20.76 -10.31 -1.04
CA ASN A 301 22.17 -10.68 -1.13
C ASN A 301 23.03 -10.02 -0.02
N GLY A 302 22.45 -9.30 0.93
CA GLY A 302 23.20 -8.60 1.99
C GLY A 302 23.90 -7.32 1.53
N GLN A 303 23.64 -6.84 0.31
CA GLN A 303 24.32 -5.70 -0.30
C GLN A 303 23.58 -4.39 0.00
N GLY A 304 23.59 -3.96 1.26
CA GLY A 304 22.80 -2.79 1.74
C GLY A 304 23.04 -1.50 0.96
N ARG A 305 24.30 -1.17 0.61
CA ARG A 305 24.62 0.06 -0.15
C ARG A 305 24.08 0.00 -1.58
N MET A 306 24.29 -1.12 -2.29
CA MET A 306 23.74 -1.30 -3.63
C MET A 306 22.20 -1.26 -3.63
N ALA A 307 21.57 -1.79 -2.58
CA ALA A 307 20.12 -1.71 -2.41
C ALA A 307 19.65 -0.25 -2.34
N LEU A 308 20.30 0.59 -1.53
CA LEU A 308 19.99 2.03 -1.44
C LEU A 308 20.22 2.76 -2.77
N ASP A 309 21.31 2.47 -3.47
CA ASP A 309 21.61 3.09 -4.77
C ASP A 309 20.53 2.78 -5.81
N HIS A 310 20.02 1.55 -5.82
CA HIS A 310 18.90 1.16 -6.67
C HIS A 310 17.56 1.75 -6.22
N PHE A 311 17.28 1.77 -4.92
CA PHE A 311 16.08 2.40 -4.38
C PHE A 311 16.02 3.90 -4.69
N ALA A 312 17.16 4.60 -4.69
CA ALA A 312 17.24 6.01 -5.08
C ALA A 312 16.90 6.24 -6.57
N GLN A 313 17.16 5.25 -7.43
CA GLN A 313 16.87 5.29 -8.87
C GLN A 313 15.43 4.86 -9.21
N ALA A 314 14.69 4.28 -8.27
CA ALA A 314 13.28 3.90 -8.43
C ALA A 314 12.33 5.11 -8.35
N GLN A 315 12.57 6.12 -9.18
CA GLN A 315 11.81 7.38 -9.21
C GLN A 315 10.30 7.11 -9.35
N ARG A 316 9.48 7.87 -8.61
CA ARG A 316 8.00 7.80 -8.63
C ARG A 316 7.40 6.48 -8.12
N MET A 317 8.19 5.60 -7.52
CA MET A 317 7.69 4.46 -6.75
C MET A 317 8.04 4.60 -5.27
N PRO A 318 7.06 4.47 -4.36
CA PRO A 318 7.36 4.41 -2.94
C PRO A 318 8.13 3.12 -2.65
N VAL A 319 9.29 3.27 -2.02
CA VAL A 319 10.06 2.14 -1.47
C VAL A 319 9.52 1.81 -0.10
N GLU A 320 9.36 0.53 0.19
CA GLU A 320 8.83 0.08 1.47
C GLU A 320 9.75 0.48 2.63
N THR A 321 9.18 1.04 3.71
CA THR A 321 9.93 1.56 4.86
C THR A 321 10.85 0.51 5.50
N HIS A 322 10.38 -0.73 5.60
CA HIS A 322 11.19 -1.86 6.12
C HIS A 322 12.36 -2.25 5.19
N ALA A 323 12.22 -2.06 3.87
CA ALA A 323 13.30 -2.33 2.92
C ALA A 323 14.45 -1.33 3.09
N LEU A 324 14.11 -0.05 3.28
CA LEU A 324 15.08 0.99 3.61
C LEU A 324 15.71 0.72 4.99
N ALA A 325 14.90 0.37 5.99
CA ALA A 325 15.39 0.05 7.33
C ALA A 325 16.42 -1.08 7.32
N ALA A 326 16.11 -2.19 6.63
CA ALA A 326 17.03 -3.32 6.44
C ALA A 326 18.31 -2.91 5.71
N ALA A 327 18.20 -2.08 4.66
CA ALA A 327 19.38 -1.59 3.93
C ALA A 327 20.29 -0.74 4.83
N PHE A 328 19.72 0.12 5.68
CA PHE A 328 20.46 0.91 6.65
C PHE A 328 21.12 0.06 7.75
N SER A 329 20.43 -1.00 8.23
CA SER A 329 21.01 -1.97 9.16
C SER A 329 22.24 -2.66 8.55
N LEU A 330 22.16 -3.08 7.28
CA LEU A 330 23.26 -3.76 6.58
C LEU A 330 24.49 -2.86 6.35
N ILE A 331 24.31 -1.55 6.16
CA ILE A 331 25.45 -0.62 6.05
C ILE A 331 25.95 -0.12 7.41
N GLY A 332 25.20 -0.38 8.49
CA GLY A 332 25.56 0.01 9.85
C GLY A 332 25.12 1.39 10.31
N ASP A 333 24.20 2.05 9.61
CA ASP A 333 23.61 3.31 10.06
C ASP A 333 22.43 3.02 10.99
N GLU A 334 22.75 2.56 12.20
CA GLU A 334 21.75 2.10 13.18
C GLU A 334 20.75 3.20 13.61
N PRO A 335 21.15 4.47 13.81
CA PRO A 335 20.19 5.52 14.16
C PRO A 335 19.09 5.71 13.11
N ARG A 336 19.44 5.66 11.81
CA ARG A 336 18.45 5.73 10.73
C ARG A 336 17.65 4.45 10.62
N ALA A 337 18.31 3.29 10.72
CA ALA A 337 17.64 2.00 10.67
C ALA A 337 16.57 1.87 11.77
N LEU A 338 16.90 2.22 13.00
CA LEU A 338 15.99 2.16 14.14
C LEU A 338 14.73 3.00 13.94
N THR A 339 14.91 4.22 13.46
CA THR A 339 13.82 5.15 13.17
C THR A 339 12.89 4.57 12.10
N LEU A 340 13.45 3.99 11.04
CA LEU A 340 12.69 3.39 9.95
C LEU A 340 12.01 2.08 10.36
N TRP A 341 12.65 1.26 11.20
CA TRP A 341 12.03 0.04 11.73
C TRP A 341 10.84 0.35 12.63
N GLU A 342 10.94 1.40 13.45
CA GLU A 342 9.81 1.87 14.26
C GLU A 342 8.63 2.30 13.39
N MET A 343 8.89 3.10 12.35
CA MET A 343 7.86 3.50 11.37
C MET A 343 7.26 2.28 10.65
N ALA A 344 8.10 1.35 10.19
CA ALA A 344 7.65 0.15 9.49
C ALA A 344 6.76 -0.74 10.37
N TRP A 345 7.07 -0.86 11.66
CA TRP A 345 6.22 -1.58 12.61
C TRP A 345 4.87 -0.89 12.78
N GLN A 346 4.86 0.44 12.96
CA GLN A 346 3.62 1.23 13.07
C GLN A 346 2.74 1.13 11.81
N GLU A 347 3.34 0.99 10.63
CA GLU A 347 2.65 0.84 9.35
C GLU A 347 2.07 -0.57 9.13
N THR A 348 2.86 -1.60 9.41
CA THR A 348 2.55 -2.97 8.99
C THR A 348 1.91 -3.83 10.08
N GLN A 349 2.30 -3.63 11.34
CA GLN A 349 2.01 -4.53 12.45
C GLN A 349 2.36 -6.00 12.14
N ASP A 350 3.36 -6.24 11.27
CA ASP A 350 3.83 -7.57 10.89
C ASP A 350 4.82 -8.14 11.91
N ARG A 351 4.66 -9.43 12.24
CA ARG A 351 5.49 -10.09 13.26
C ARG A 351 6.97 -10.10 12.88
N THR A 352 7.33 -10.22 11.60
CA THR A 352 8.73 -10.21 11.16
C THR A 352 9.35 -8.83 11.39
N VAL A 353 8.61 -7.78 11.02
CA VAL A 353 9.02 -6.38 11.21
C VAL A 353 9.19 -6.04 12.69
N LEU A 354 8.36 -6.60 13.57
CA LEU A 354 8.50 -6.45 15.01
C LEU A 354 9.86 -6.97 15.53
N HIS A 355 10.30 -8.15 15.09
CA HIS A 355 11.55 -8.74 15.54
C HIS A 355 12.77 -8.03 14.95
N GLU A 356 12.68 -7.53 13.71
CA GLU A 356 13.72 -6.69 13.12
C GLU A 356 13.83 -5.33 13.86
N TYR A 357 12.70 -4.73 14.26
CA TYR A 357 12.70 -3.54 15.11
C TYR A 357 13.30 -3.82 16.49
N ALA A 358 12.93 -4.93 17.13
CA ALA A 358 13.53 -5.36 18.38
C ALA A 358 15.04 -5.60 18.25
N GLY A 359 15.48 -6.23 17.15
CA GLY A 359 16.88 -6.45 16.84
C GLY A 359 17.66 -5.14 16.65
N SER A 360 17.05 -4.15 16.01
CA SER A 360 17.60 -2.80 15.89
C SER A 360 17.72 -2.08 17.24
N LEU A 361 16.73 -2.24 18.14
CA LEU A 361 16.83 -1.75 19.52
C LEU A 361 17.97 -2.43 20.29
N ILE A 362 18.18 -3.74 20.10
CA ILE A 362 19.26 -4.49 20.75
C ILE A 362 20.63 -3.96 20.28
N ARG A 363 20.84 -3.78 18.97
CA ARG A 363 22.06 -3.18 18.42
C ARG A 363 22.29 -1.74 18.89
N ALA A 364 21.22 -1.01 19.22
CA ALA A 364 21.28 0.32 19.81
C ALA A 364 21.42 0.32 21.35
N GLU A 365 21.82 -0.81 21.96
CA GLU A 365 22.01 -1.00 23.41
C GLU A 365 20.72 -0.80 24.25
N ARG A 366 19.55 -0.96 23.64
CA ARG A 366 18.23 -0.80 24.28
C ARG A 366 17.52 -2.13 24.49
N VAL A 367 18.25 -3.16 24.93
CA VAL A 367 17.77 -4.55 25.11
C VAL A 367 16.50 -4.61 25.97
N HIS A 368 16.49 -3.91 27.11
CA HIS A 368 15.33 -3.89 28.00
C HIS A 368 14.06 -3.31 27.34
N LYS A 369 14.21 -2.32 26.43
CA LYS A 369 13.07 -1.78 25.66
C LYS A 369 12.61 -2.79 24.62
N ALA A 370 13.54 -3.46 23.94
CA ALA A 370 13.23 -4.48 22.92
C ALA A 370 12.41 -5.63 23.50
N LEU A 371 12.84 -6.21 24.62
CA LEU A 371 12.21 -7.39 25.24
C LEU A 371 10.87 -7.08 25.94
N ARG A 372 10.55 -5.79 26.17
CA ARG A 372 9.24 -5.38 26.71
C ARG A 372 8.18 -5.16 25.64
N LEU A 373 8.54 -5.18 24.36
CA LEU A 373 7.57 -5.02 23.28
C LEU A 373 6.61 -6.22 23.24
N PRO A 374 5.29 -6.01 23.24
CA PRO A 374 4.32 -7.11 23.20
C PRO A 374 4.49 -7.96 21.95
N GLY A 375 4.64 -9.28 22.12
CA GLY A 375 4.75 -10.23 21.01
C GLY A 375 6.17 -10.45 20.47
N VAL A 376 7.19 -9.82 21.05
CA VAL A 376 8.59 -10.13 20.77
C VAL A 376 8.98 -11.45 21.42
N ASP A 377 9.53 -12.34 20.61
CA ASP A 377 10.29 -13.50 21.04
C ASP A 377 11.77 -13.12 21.19
N ALA A 378 12.37 -13.47 22.34
CA ALA A 378 13.72 -13.05 22.69
C ALA A 378 14.76 -13.69 21.75
N GLU A 379 14.66 -15.00 21.50
CA GLU A 379 15.56 -15.71 20.58
C GLU A 379 15.56 -15.05 19.20
N THR A 380 14.38 -14.89 18.60
CA THR A 380 14.22 -14.29 17.29
C THR A 380 14.73 -12.84 17.23
N ALA A 381 14.52 -12.05 18.28
CA ALA A 381 15.01 -10.67 18.34
C ALA A 381 16.54 -10.60 18.36
N PHE A 382 17.22 -11.49 19.09
CA PHE A 382 18.68 -11.55 19.12
C PHE A 382 19.25 -12.08 17.78
N ILE A 383 18.58 -13.03 17.13
CA ILE A 383 18.95 -13.46 15.76
C ILE A 383 18.82 -12.28 14.78
N CYS A 384 17.73 -11.52 14.81
CA CYS A 384 17.56 -10.31 14.00
C CYS A 384 18.57 -9.20 14.36
N ALA A 385 19.03 -9.14 15.61
CA ALA A 385 20.06 -8.20 16.05
C ALA A 385 21.43 -8.56 15.45
N GLU A 386 21.80 -9.83 15.53
CA GLU A 386 23.11 -10.37 15.13
C GLU A 386 23.28 -10.42 13.60
N ARG A 387 22.25 -10.88 12.86
CA ARG A 387 22.35 -11.18 11.44
C ARG A 387 22.93 -10.06 10.56
N PRO A 388 22.51 -8.78 10.67
CA PRO A 388 23.12 -7.71 9.87
C PRO A 388 24.60 -7.45 10.20
N LEU A 389 25.02 -7.68 11.45
CA LEU A 389 26.43 -7.58 11.87
C LEU A 389 27.26 -8.68 11.22
N PHE A 390 26.74 -9.89 11.19
CA PHE A 390 27.39 -11.02 10.55
C PHE A 390 27.57 -10.79 9.05
N ILE A 391 26.49 -10.42 8.35
CA ILE A 391 26.49 -10.19 6.90
C ILE A 391 27.49 -9.10 6.49
N ARG A 392 27.63 -8.03 7.27
CA ARG A 392 28.58 -6.95 6.98
C ARG A 392 30.02 -7.25 7.42
N GLY A 393 30.28 -8.41 8.03
CA GLY A 393 31.60 -8.85 8.47
C GLY A 393 32.04 -8.33 9.85
N ALA A 394 31.13 -7.77 10.65
CA ALA A 394 31.39 -7.35 12.03
C ALA A 394 31.28 -8.55 12.99
N TYR A 395 32.07 -9.59 12.73
CA TYR A 395 31.90 -10.92 13.36
C TYR A 395 32.07 -10.90 14.88
N SER A 396 33.00 -10.11 15.43
CA SER A 396 33.16 -10.01 16.89
C SER A 396 31.95 -9.36 17.58
N GLU A 397 31.34 -8.35 16.94
CA GLU A 397 30.10 -7.72 17.45
C GLU A 397 28.93 -8.69 17.33
N ALA A 398 28.82 -9.41 16.21
CA ALA A 398 27.82 -10.44 15.99
C ALA A 398 27.88 -11.52 17.09
N ALA A 399 29.07 -12.05 17.38
CA ALA A 399 29.30 -13.03 18.42
C ALA A 399 28.88 -12.51 19.81
N ALA A 400 29.25 -11.26 20.15
CA ALA A 400 28.89 -10.65 21.43
C ALA A 400 27.36 -10.50 21.59
N ILE A 401 26.63 -10.14 20.53
CA ILE A 401 25.18 -10.04 20.55
C ILE A 401 24.53 -11.42 20.72
N ALA A 402 25.00 -12.44 20.00
CA ALA A 402 24.48 -13.80 20.14
C ALA A 402 24.74 -14.38 21.54
N GLU A 403 25.93 -14.20 22.11
CA GLU A 403 26.25 -14.61 23.49
C GLU A 403 25.39 -13.88 24.52
N ALA A 404 25.19 -12.56 24.36
CA ALA A 404 24.30 -11.81 25.24
C ALA A 404 22.85 -12.33 25.15
N GLY A 405 22.42 -12.78 23.97
CA GLY A 405 21.12 -13.40 23.75
C GLY A 405 20.89 -14.66 24.60
N LEU A 406 21.94 -15.45 24.84
CA LEU A 406 21.85 -16.67 25.66
C LEU A 406 21.47 -16.41 27.12
N LEU A 407 21.69 -15.20 27.64
CA LEU A 407 21.23 -14.79 28.97
C LEU A 407 19.71 -14.58 29.04
N HIS A 408 19.07 -14.34 27.89
CA HIS A 408 17.65 -14.04 27.77
C HIS A 408 16.85 -15.22 27.18
N ALA A 409 17.46 -15.99 26.28
CA ALA A 409 16.88 -17.17 25.66
C ALA A 409 17.97 -18.24 25.51
N PRO A 410 17.95 -19.33 26.31
CA PRO A 410 18.91 -20.42 26.18
C PRO A 410 18.57 -21.27 24.95
N ALA A 411 18.96 -20.79 23.76
CA ALA A 411 18.66 -21.43 22.48
C ALA A 411 19.92 -22.00 21.83
N ALA A 412 19.85 -23.25 21.36
CA ALA A 412 20.93 -23.90 20.62
C ALA A 412 21.34 -23.07 19.39
N ARG A 413 20.36 -22.48 18.70
CA ARG A 413 20.59 -21.65 17.52
C ARG A 413 21.48 -20.43 17.82
N LEU A 414 21.21 -19.71 18.91
CA LEU A 414 22.02 -18.55 19.32
C LEU A 414 23.46 -18.95 19.67
N ALA A 415 23.64 -20.08 20.35
CA ALA A 415 24.98 -20.59 20.67
C ALA A 415 25.73 -21.02 19.41
N TYR A 416 25.04 -21.65 18.46
CA TYR A 416 25.64 -22.03 17.17
C TYR A 416 26.00 -20.80 16.33
N ASP A 417 25.10 -19.82 16.18
CA ASP A 417 25.37 -18.58 15.45
C ASP A 417 26.55 -17.80 16.10
N ALA A 418 26.65 -17.77 17.44
CA ALA A 418 27.80 -17.23 18.16
C ALA A 418 29.11 -17.96 17.83
N ALA A 419 29.07 -19.29 17.70
CA ALA A 419 30.23 -20.09 17.32
C ALA A 419 30.70 -19.77 15.90
N CYS A 420 29.77 -19.69 14.93
CA CYS A 420 30.07 -19.28 13.56
C CYS A 420 30.71 -17.88 13.53
N ALA A 421 30.15 -16.93 14.28
CA ALA A 421 30.69 -15.58 14.37
C ALA A 421 32.11 -15.56 14.96
N HIS A 422 32.39 -16.32 16.02
CA HIS A 422 33.75 -16.46 16.56
C HIS A 422 34.74 -17.14 15.61
N ALA A 423 34.30 -18.17 14.90
CA ALA A 423 35.12 -18.86 13.91
C ALA A 423 35.55 -17.89 12.79
N ARG A 424 34.60 -17.10 12.26
CA ARG A 424 34.87 -16.04 11.27
C ARG A 424 35.72 -14.89 11.82
N ALA A 425 35.58 -14.57 13.11
CA ALA A 425 36.43 -13.61 13.82
C ALA A 425 37.84 -14.16 14.14
N ARG A 426 38.14 -15.43 13.82
CA ARG A 426 39.39 -16.15 14.15
C ARG A 426 39.66 -16.27 15.65
N HIS A 427 38.61 -16.53 16.43
CA HIS A 427 38.67 -16.84 17.86
C HIS A 427 38.34 -18.32 18.11
N PRO A 428 39.22 -19.28 17.76
CA PRO A 428 38.89 -20.70 17.75
C PRO A 428 38.51 -21.25 19.13
N HIS A 429 39.11 -20.72 20.20
CA HIS A 429 38.77 -21.14 21.57
C HIS A 429 37.33 -20.80 21.94
N ASP A 430 36.88 -19.58 21.61
CA ASP A 430 35.54 -19.10 21.93
C ASP A 430 34.50 -19.73 21.00
N ALA A 431 34.86 -19.97 19.75
CA ALA A 431 34.05 -20.76 18.82
C ALA A 431 33.80 -22.17 19.37
N MET A 432 34.84 -22.88 19.81
CA MET A 432 34.70 -24.21 20.42
C MET A 432 33.90 -24.20 21.73
N ARG A 433 34.05 -23.15 22.55
CA ARG A 433 33.23 -22.94 23.75
C ARG A 433 31.74 -22.84 23.39
N MET A 434 31.42 -22.09 22.34
CA MET A 434 30.05 -21.90 21.87
C MET A 434 29.47 -23.13 21.17
N LEU A 435 30.25 -23.90 20.41
CA LEU A 435 29.80 -25.17 19.83
C LEU A 435 29.40 -26.19 20.90
N ARG A 436 30.23 -26.34 21.95
CA ARG A 436 29.87 -27.18 23.10
C ARG A 436 28.59 -26.70 23.78
N ARG A 437 28.45 -25.38 23.94
CA ARG A 437 27.23 -24.79 24.49
C ARG A 437 26.00 -25.03 23.60
N ALA A 438 26.16 -25.00 22.28
CA ALA A 438 25.08 -25.33 21.35
C ALA A 438 24.62 -26.78 21.52
N THR A 439 25.56 -27.73 21.65
CA THR A 439 25.25 -29.15 21.93
C THR A 439 24.53 -29.32 23.27
N GLU A 440 24.97 -28.65 24.33
CA GLU A 440 24.28 -28.67 25.64
C GLU A 440 22.84 -28.16 25.57
N LEU A 441 22.58 -27.23 24.66
CA LEU A 441 21.26 -26.64 24.42
C LEU A 441 20.43 -27.42 23.39
N GLY A 442 20.95 -28.55 22.87
CA GLY A 442 20.24 -29.47 21.99
C GLY A 442 20.56 -29.37 20.50
N PHE A 443 21.68 -28.76 20.10
CA PHE A 443 22.18 -28.87 18.72
C PHE A 443 22.76 -30.27 18.46
N ASP A 444 22.31 -30.93 17.39
CA ASP A 444 22.66 -32.32 17.07
C ASP A 444 23.01 -32.57 15.59
N ASP A 445 22.98 -31.56 14.72
CA ASP A 445 23.21 -31.74 13.26
C ASP A 445 24.70 -31.67 12.89
N ALA A 446 25.40 -32.80 13.08
CA ALA A 446 26.82 -32.91 12.74
C ALA A 446 27.14 -32.74 11.23
N PRO A 447 26.38 -33.34 10.28
CA PRO A 447 26.60 -33.13 8.86
C PRO A 447 26.48 -31.66 8.45
N TYR A 448 25.51 -30.94 9.02
CA TYR A 448 25.37 -29.51 8.80
C TYR A 448 26.63 -28.76 9.27
N ALA A 449 27.07 -28.99 10.51
CA ALA A 449 28.24 -28.32 11.09
C ALA A 449 29.56 -28.61 10.35
N GLU A 450 29.75 -29.83 9.84
CA GLU A 450 30.92 -30.21 9.05
C GLU A 450 30.95 -29.52 7.67
N SER A 451 29.78 -29.26 7.08
CA SER A 451 29.67 -28.60 5.77
C SER A 451 29.59 -27.08 5.82
N ASP A 452 29.47 -26.51 7.03
CA ASP A 452 29.26 -25.08 7.24
C ASP A 452 30.53 -24.27 6.92
N GLU A 453 30.45 -23.41 5.90
CA GLU A 453 31.57 -22.56 5.48
C GLU A 453 32.01 -21.60 6.60
N ASP A 454 31.10 -21.25 7.51
CA ASP A 454 31.41 -20.33 8.60
C ASP A 454 32.33 -20.95 9.66
N LEU A 455 32.31 -22.28 9.78
CA LEU A 455 33.17 -23.04 10.68
C LEU A 455 34.45 -23.55 10.00
N SER A 456 34.64 -23.28 8.70
CA SER A 456 35.82 -23.73 7.94
C SER A 456 37.16 -23.38 8.58
N ALA A 457 37.24 -22.28 9.33
CA ALA A 457 38.43 -21.87 10.07
C ALA A 457 38.81 -22.83 11.22
N LEU A 458 37.88 -23.69 11.67
CA LEU A 458 38.06 -24.70 12.71
C LEU A 458 38.42 -26.08 12.14
N HIS A 459 38.29 -26.29 10.83
CA HIS A 459 38.63 -27.58 10.21
C HIS A 459 40.13 -27.90 10.41
N GLY A 460 40.43 -29.10 10.87
CA GLY A 460 41.77 -29.52 11.25
C GLY A 460 42.20 -29.12 12.67
N TYR A 461 41.38 -28.40 13.44
CA TYR A 461 41.62 -28.24 14.88
C TYR A 461 41.22 -29.53 15.62
N PRO A 462 42.12 -30.13 16.43
CA PRO A 462 41.85 -31.41 17.10
C PRO A 462 40.58 -31.44 17.95
N ASP A 463 40.24 -30.30 18.58
CA ASP A 463 39.05 -30.18 19.42
C ASP A 463 37.76 -30.14 18.59
N PHE A 464 37.79 -29.55 17.40
CA PHE A 464 36.64 -29.48 16.49
C PHE A 464 36.32 -30.85 15.89
N GLU A 465 37.35 -31.55 15.39
CA GLU A 465 37.21 -32.91 14.84
C GLU A 465 36.70 -33.91 15.90
N ARG A 466 37.16 -33.77 17.15
CA ARG A 466 36.65 -34.57 18.27
C ARG A 466 35.19 -34.27 18.56
N TRP A 467 34.83 -32.99 18.63
CA TRP A 467 33.45 -32.56 18.86
C TRP A 467 32.50 -33.07 17.77
N LEU A 468 32.87 -32.98 16.49
CA LEU A 468 32.08 -33.56 15.39
C LEU A 468 31.88 -35.07 15.53
N THR A 469 32.95 -35.80 15.88
CA THR A 469 32.88 -37.25 16.09
C THR A 469 31.97 -37.62 17.27
N GLU A 470 32.00 -36.84 18.35
CA GLU A 470 31.13 -37.03 19.51
C GLU A 470 29.66 -36.74 19.16
N LEU A 471 29.41 -35.67 18.41
CA LEU A 471 28.08 -35.28 17.96
C LEU A 471 27.43 -36.33 17.05
N GLN A 472 28.21 -36.93 16.13
CA GLN A 472 27.74 -38.04 15.28
C GLN A 472 27.38 -39.30 16.10
N LYS A 473 28.12 -39.57 17.17
CA LYS A 473 27.85 -40.71 18.06
C LYS A 473 26.60 -40.50 18.92
N SER A 474 26.34 -39.28 19.38
CA SER A 474 25.14 -38.98 20.17
C SER A 474 23.84 -39.05 19.36
N VAL A 475 23.90 -38.88 18.04
CA VAL A 475 22.73 -38.98 17.14
C VAL A 475 22.42 -40.44 16.76
N SER A 476 23.43 -41.32 16.80
CA SER A 476 23.31 -42.73 16.40
C SER A 476 22.98 -43.68 17.56
N ALA A 477 22.92 -43.17 18.79
CA ALA A 477 22.53 -43.87 20.02
C ALA A 477 21.13 -43.46 20.46
#